data_AF-A0A2V5S544-F1
#
_entry.id   AF-A0A2V5S544-F1
#
_cell.length_a   1.000
_cell.length_b   1.000
_cell.length_c   1.000
_cell.angle_alpha   90.00
_cell.angle_beta   90.00
_cell.angle_gamma   90.00
#
_symmetry.space_group_name_H-M   'P 1'
#
loop_
_entity.id
_entity.type
_entity.pdbx_description
1 polymer ?
#
loop_
_entity_poly.entity_id
_entity_poly.type
_entity_poly.pdbx_seq_one_letter_code
_entity_poly.pdbx_strand_id
1 'polypeptide(L)'
;MNALLFERSVWFATGPLILEEEAQQMQDFVYHRPVLAEKVVELLAPKPGSLVVDGTCGGGGHTEALLRTGADVLALDQDPDAVRHVTEQLAQYGRRIAVRQTNFRHAYKVLDELGFSTIGGALLDLGVSARQLENAERGFSLMRNGPLDMRMDPRNELTAATVVNEYSGEQLTHLFRELGEEPAARRIASLIVKMRKTSPFRETLPLAHAIEKVVSRHGRRHPATQVFQALRMEV
;
A
#
# COMPACT_ATOMS: atom_id res chain seq x y z
N MET A 1 15.42 80.87 0.42
CA MET A 1 14.77 80.82 -0.91
C MET A 1 13.67 79.77 -0.86
N ASN A 2 12.48 80.09 -1.38
CA ASN A 2 11.27 79.27 -1.65
C ASN A 2 10.95 78.10 -0.68
N ALA A 3 9.89 78.09 0.15
CA ALA A 3 8.45 78.44 0.02
C ALA A 3 7.54 77.29 -0.45
N LEU A 4 6.40 77.17 0.28
CA LEU A 4 5.17 76.36 0.06
C LEU A 4 5.35 74.82 0.25
N LEU A 5 4.49 74.02 0.91
CA LEU A 5 3.23 74.14 1.72
C LEU A 5 3.32 73.12 2.92
N PHE A 6 2.54 73.09 4.02
CA PHE A 6 1.11 72.76 4.26
C PHE A 6 0.60 71.51 3.50
N GLU A 7 -0.12 70.50 4.02
CA GLU A 7 -0.52 69.94 5.35
C GLU A 7 -0.95 68.45 5.08
N ARG A 8 -1.32 67.53 5.98
CA ARG A 8 -1.73 67.53 7.40
C ARG A 8 -1.51 66.14 8.09
N SER A 9 -1.72 66.10 9.41
CA SER A 9 -1.93 64.94 10.32
C SER A 9 -3.13 64.02 9.90
N VAL A 10 -3.35 62.79 10.38
CA VAL A 10 -3.63 62.33 11.78
C VAL A 10 -3.57 60.78 11.92
N TRP A 11 -2.81 60.31 12.93
CA TRP A 11 -2.99 59.18 13.89
C TRP A 11 -3.88 57.91 13.68
N PHE A 12 -3.37 56.79 14.25
CA PHE A 12 -4.05 55.57 14.77
C PHE A 12 -4.73 54.61 13.75
N ALA A 13 -4.82 53.28 13.96
CA ALA A 13 -4.28 52.39 14.99
C ALA A 13 -4.08 50.95 14.47
N THR A 14 -3.42 50.13 15.29
CA THR A 14 -3.20 48.68 15.18
C THR A 14 -4.41 47.85 14.72
N GLY A 15 -4.20 47.01 13.71
CA GLY A 15 -4.93 45.76 13.46
C GLY A 15 -3.93 44.72 12.92
N PRO A 16 -4.03 43.43 13.28
CA PRO A 16 -3.11 42.43 12.75
C PRO A 16 -3.29 42.33 11.23
N LEU A 17 -2.17 42.20 10.51
CA LEU A 17 -2.18 41.78 9.12
C LEU A 17 -2.91 40.44 9.05
N ILE A 18 -4.11 40.44 8.49
CA ILE A 18 -4.75 39.23 8.02
C ILE A 18 -3.87 38.76 6.86
N LEU A 19 -2.93 37.87 7.17
CA LEU A 19 -2.46 36.94 6.17
C LEU A 19 -3.70 36.17 5.73
N GLU A 20 -4.09 36.37 4.48
CA GLU A 20 -5.01 35.46 3.81
C GLU A 20 -4.28 34.12 3.75
N GLU A 21 -4.45 33.32 4.80
CA GLU A 21 -4.27 31.88 4.71
C GLU A 21 -5.24 31.44 3.63
N GLU A 22 -4.70 31.24 2.42
CA GLU A 22 -5.30 30.37 1.43
C GLU A 22 -5.49 29.03 2.14
N ALA A 23 -6.68 28.86 2.72
CA ALA A 23 -7.14 27.62 3.28
C ALA A 23 -7.23 26.66 2.11
N GLN A 24 -6.10 26.01 1.84
CA GLN A 24 -5.93 24.98 0.85
C GLN A 24 -6.93 23.91 1.24
N GLN A 25 -8.11 23.97 0.59
CA GLN A 25 -9.23 23.11 0.93
C GLN A 25 -8.68 21.70 0.91
N MET A 26 -8.69 21.06 2.09
CA MET A 26 -8.44 19.64 2.19
C MET A 26 -9.50 19.00 1.32
N GLN A 27 -9.12 18.65 0.09
CA GLN A 27 -9.89 17.74 -0.71
C GLN A 27 -9.92 16.46 0.10
N ASP A 28 -11.07 16.18 0.71
CA ASP A 28 -11.41 14.83 1.12
C ASP A 28 -11.05 13.94 -0.07
N PHE A 29 -10.08 13.04 0.12
CA PHE A 29 -9.58 12.20 -0.97
C PHE A 29 -10.66 11.16 -1.29
N VAL A 30 -11.63 11.59 -2.11
CA VAL A 30 -12.77 10.79 -2.56
C VAL A 30 -12.24 9.64 -3.40
N TYR A 31 -12.15 8.49 -2.75
CA TYR A 31 -11.97 7.14 -3.29
C TYR A 31 -10.79 6.92 -4.26
N HIS A 32 -9.86 6.07 -3.81
CA HIS A 32 -8.74 5.57 -4.60
C HIS A 32 -9.21 5.01 -5.96
N ARG A 33 -8.94 5.73 -7.05
CA ARG A 33 -9.23 5.23 -8.39
C ARG A 33 -8.31 4.03 -8.70
N PRO A 34 -8.85 2.85 -9.04
CA PRO A 34 -8.05 1.70 -9.47
C PRO A 34 -7.14 2.05 -10.66
N VAL A 35 -5.91 1.54 -10.65
CA VAL A 35 -4.89 1.83 -11.66
C VAL A 35 -5.31 1.18 -12.98
N LEU A 36 -5.36 1.95 -14.07
CA LEU A 36 -5.73 1.44 -15.41
C LEU A 36 -7.11 0.74 -15.49
N ALA A 37 -8.06 1.09 -14.61
CA ALA A 37 -9.38 0.46 -14.49
C ALA A 37 -10.14 0.29 -15.82
N GLU A 38 -10.22 1.37 -16.62
CA GLU A 38 -10.86 1.38 -17.94
C GLU A 38 -10.16 0.41 -18.89
N LYS A 39 -8.82 0.36 -18.85
CA LYS A 39 -8.02 -0.52 -19.72
C LYS A 39 -8.14 -1.99 -19.31
N VAL A 40 -8.28 -2.29 -18.03
CA VAL A 40 -8.59 -3.64 -17.54
C VAL A 40 -9.94 -4.11 -18.07
N VAL A 41 -10.98 -3.27 -18.00
CA VAL A 41 -12.31 -3.60 -18.54
C VAL A 41 -12.28 -3.77 -20.07
N GLU A 42 -11.55 -2.89 -20.78
CA GLU A 42 -11.37 -2.98 -22.24
C GLU A 42 -10.67 -4.27 -22.68
N LEU A 43 -9.57 -4.64 -22.03
CA LEU A 43 -8.77 -5.82 -22.39
C LEU A 43 -9.44 -7.14 -21.99
N LEU A 44 -10.14 -7.16 -20.85
CA LEU A 44 -10.83 -8.37 -20.37
C LEU A 44 -12.16 -8.59 -21.10
N ALA A 45 -12.79 -7.51 -21.61
CA ALA A 45 -14.05 -7.50 -22.33
C ALA A 45 -15.14 -8.45 -21.75
N PRO A 46 -15.39 -8.40 -20.42
CA PRO A 46 -16.21 -9.40 -19.76
C PRO A 46 -17.67 -9.31 -20.21
N LYS A 47 -18.27 -10.46 -20.52
CA LYS A 47 -19.66 -10.54 -20.97
C LYS A 47 -20.62 -10.46 -19.77
N PRO A 48 -21.83 -9.88 -19.93
CA PRO A 48 -22.85 -9.94 -18.90
C PRO A 48 -23.13 -11.38 -18.46
N GLY A 49 -23.17 -11.63 -17.14
CA GLY A 49 -23.32 -12.96 -16.55
C GLY A 49 -22.12 -13.90 -16.69
N SER A 50 -20.98 -13.45 -17.23
CA SER A 50 -19.73 -14.21 -17.14
C SER A 50 -19.06 -14.00 -15.79
N LEU A 51 -18.50 -15.08 -15.22
CA LEU A 51 -17.75 -15.03 -13.96
C LEU A 51 -16.34 -14.51 -14.23
N VAL A 52 -15.95 -13.44 -13.56
CA VAL A 52 -14.57 -12.93 -13.51
C VAL A 52 -13.97 -13.20 -12.13
N VAL A 53 -12.69 -13.60 -12.09
CA VAL A 53 -11.94 -13.70 -10.82
C VAL A 53 -11.11 -12.43 -10.65
N ASP A 54 -11.35 -11.68 -9.58
CA ASP A 54 -10.46 -10.63 -9.10
C ASP A 54 -9.62 -11.22 -7.96
N GLY A 55 -8.39 -11.61 -8.24
CA GLY A 55 -7.54 -12.34 -7.28
C GLY A 55 -6.86 -11.47 -6.21
N THR A 56 -7.05 -10.15 -6.29
CA THR A 56 -6.34 -9.15 -5.47
C THR A 56 -7.30 -7.99 -5.18
N CYS A 57 -8.51 -8.28 -4.69
CA CYS A 57 -9.59 -7.30 -4.74
C CYS A 57 -9.30 -6.03 -3.92
N GLY A 58 -8.53 -6.13 -2.83
CA GLY A 58 -7.97 -4.97 -2.11
C GLY A 58 -9.02 -3.94 -1.69
N GLY A 59 -9.01 -2.78 -2.34
CA GLY A 59 -9.98 -1.70 -2.11
C GLY A 59 -11.33 -1.86 -2.82
N GLY A 60 -11.52 -2.91 -3.63
CA GLY A 60 -12.74 -3.19 -4.39
C GLY A 60 -12.90 -2.41 -5.69
N GLY A 61 -11.96 -1.54 -6.06
CA GLY A 61 -12.10 -0.66 -7.21
C GLY A 61 -12.23 -1.40 -8.55
N HIS A 62 -11.34 -2.38 -8.81
CA HIS A 62 -11.42 -3.20 -10.02
C HIS A 62 -12.64 -4.13 -9.99
N THR A 63 -12.90 -4.77 -8.84
CA THR A 63 -14.11 -5.56 -8.58
C THR A 63 -15.38 -4.78 -8.96
N GLU A 64 -15.51 -3.52 -8.55
CA GLU A 64 -16.66 -2.69 -8.88
C GLU A 64 -16.71 -2.33 -10.38
N ALA A 65 -15.58 -1.97 -10.99
CA ALA A 65 -15.50 -1.69 -12.41
C ALA A 65 -15.96 -2.88 -13.28
N LEU A 66 -15.63 -4.10 -12.85
CA LEU A 66 -16.09 -5.35 -13.47
C LEU A 66 -17.59 -5.60 -13.23
N LEU A 67 -18.09 -5.43 -12.01
CA LEU A 67 -19.53 -5.59 -11.71
C LEU A 67 -20.43 -4.61 -12.47
N ARG A 68 -19.91 -3.43 -12.80
CA ARG A 68 -20.60 -2.41 -13.62
C ARG A 68 -20.76 -2.83 -15.09
N THR A 69 -19.99 -3.77 -15.62
CA THR A 69 -20.21 -4.30 -16.99
C THR A 69 -21.38 -5.28 -17.07
N GLY A 70 -21.90 -5.73 -15.91
CA GLY A 70 -22.87 -6.82 -15.82
C GLY A 70 -22.25 -8.20 -15.63
N ALA A 71 -20.93 -8.31 -15.47
CA ALA A 71 -20.28 -9.54 -15.03
C ALA A 71 -20.66 -9.91 -13.58
N ASP A 72 -20.47 -11.19 -13.26
CA ASP A 72 -20.41 -11.67 -11.88
C ASP A 72 -18.93 -11.77 -11.46
N VAL A 73 -18.59 -11.52 -10.19
CA VAL A 73 -17.20 -11.45 -9.72
C VAL A 73 -16.96 -12.30 -8.49
N LEU A 74 -15.96 -13.19 -8.58
CA LEU A 74 -15.32 -13.84 -7.45
C LEU A 74 -14.14 -12.96 -7.00
N ALA A 75 -14.32 -12.23 -5.91
CA ALA A 75 -13.33 -11.34 -5.32
C ALA A 75 -12.54 -12.08 -4.23
N LEU A 76 -11.23 -12.18 -4.39
CA LEU A 76 -10.32 -12.84 -3.47
C LEU A 76 -9.33 -11.83 -2.92
N ASP A 77 -9.06 -11.91 -1.62
CA ASP A 77 -7.89 -11.30 -1.00
C ASP A 77 -7.47 -12.16 0.20
N GLN A 78 -6.18 -12.17 0.53
CA GLN A 78 -5.68 -12.82 1.74
C GLN A 78 -5.84 -11.91 2.98
N ASP A 79 -5.94 -10.60 2.77
CA ASP A 79 -6.11 -9.60 3.81
C ASP A 79 -7.57 -9.54 4.32
N PRO A 80 -7.83 -9.83 5.61
CA PRO A 80 -9.18 -9.81 6.16
C PRO A 80 -9.79 -8.40 6.20
N ASP A 81 -8.99 -7.33 6.19
CA ASP A 81 -9.48 -5.95 6.14
C ASP A 81 -10.01 -5.60 4.75
N ALA A 82 -9.34 -6.07 3.69
CA ALA A 82 -9.80 -5.94 2.31
C ALA A 82 -11.12 -6.70 2.10
N VAL A 83 -11.17 -7.97 2.51
CA VAL A 83 -12.37 -8.82 2.42
C VAL A 83 -13.58 -8.18 3.10
N ARG A 84 -13.41 -7.70 4.34
CA ARG A 84 -14.47 -7.02 5.09
C ARG A 84 -14.93 -5.75 4.37
N HIS A 85 -13.99 -4.91 3.94
CA HIS A 85 -14.29 -3.66 3.25
C HIS A 85 -15.06 -3.88 1.94
N VAL A 86 -14.61 -4.80 1.09
CA VAL A 86 -15.27 -5.11 -0.19
C VAL A 86 -16.65 -5.73 0.03
N THR A 87 -16.80 -6.61 1.02
CA THR A 87 -18.10 -7.22 1.38
C THR A 87 -19.12 -6.17 1.79
N GLU A 88 -18.71 -5.17 2.58
CA GLU A 88 -19.58 -4.08 3.02
C GLU A 88 -19.91 -3.09 1.89
N GLN A 89 -18.90 -2.59 1.17
CA GLN A 89 -19.08 -1.56 0.13
C GLN A 89 -19.84 -2.06 -1.09
N LEU A 90 -19.61 -3.32 -1.50
CA LEU A 90 -20.20 -3.87 -2.72
C LEU A 90 -21.44 -4.74 -2.44
N ALA A 91 -21.98 -4.72 -1.20
CA ALA A 91 -23.19 -5.45 -0.81
C ALA A 91 -24.39 -5.19 -1.74
N GLN A 92 -24.50 -3.97 -2.29
CA GLN A 92 -25.53 -3.57 -3.27
C GLN A 92 -25.53 -4.39 -4.57
N TYR A 93 -24.43 -5.06 -4.93
CA TYR A 93 -24.36 -5.95 -6.09
C TYR A 93 -24.95 -7.35 -5.81
N GLY A 94 -25.23 -7.66 -4.54
CA GLY A 94 -25.96 -8.86 -4.12
C GLY A 94 -25.29 -10.16 -4.58
N ARG A 95 -26.07 -11.04 -5.22
CA ARG A 95 -25.59 -12.36 -5.66
C ARG A 95 -24.52 -12.32 -6.77
N ARG A 96 -24.28 -11.16 -7.39
CA ARG A 96 -23.28 -10.99 -8.45
C ARG A 96 -21.84 -10.91 -7.92
N ILE A 97 -21.65 -10.78 -6.61
CA ILE A 97 -20.34 -10.80 -5.98
C ILE A 97 -20.23 -11.91 -4.93
N ALA A 98 -19.15 -12.68 -5.01
CA ALA A 98 -18.71 -13.58 -3.95
C ALA A 98 -17.33 -13.12 -3.45
N VAL A 99 -17.24 -12.67 -2.20
CA VAL A 99 -15.95 -12.30 -1.58
C VAL A 99 -15.43 -13.46 -0.73
N ARG A 100 -14.14 -13.76 -0.79
CA ARG A 100 -13.50 -14.84 -0.01
C ARG A 100 -12.12 -14.46 0.50
N GLN A 101 -11.85 -14.74 1.79
CA GLN A 101 -10.51 -14.58 2.36
C GLN A 101 -9.61 -15.77 1.97
N THR A 102 -8.85 -15.62 0.89
CA THR A 102 -7.91 -16.61 0.40
C THR A 102 -6.79 -15.96 -0.40
N ASN A 103 -5.60 -16.56 -0.38
CA ASN A 103 -4.55 -16.22 -1.33
C ASN A 103 -4.94 -16.75 -2.72
N PHE A 104 -4.78 -15.93 -3.77
CA PHE A 104 -5.16 -16.27 -5.15
C PHE A 104 -4.54 -17.58 -5.67
N ARG A 105 -3.41 -18.05 -5.11
CA ARG A 105 -2.82 -19.37 -5.44
C ARG A 105 -3.78 -20.55 -5.16
N HIS A 106 -4.83 -20.33 -4.38
CA HIS A 106 -5.87 -21.30 -4.06
C HIS A 106 -7.22 -21.00 -4.74
N ALA A 107 -7.28 -20.06 -5.69
CA ALA A 107 -8.51 -19.69 -6.39
C ALA A 107 -9.24 -20.89 -7.01
N TYR A 108 -8.50 -21.88 -7.54
CA TYR A 108 -9.07 -23.11 -8.10
C TYR A 108 -9.98 -23.86 -7.10
N LYS A 109 -9.57 -23.96 -5.82
CA LYS A 109 -10.38 -24.65 -4.79
C LYS A 109 -11.71 -23.94 -4.56
N VAL A 110 -11.68 -22.61 -4.56
CA VAL A 110 -12.89 -21.79 -4.38
C VAL A 110 -13.81 -21.90 -5.59
N LEU A 111 -13.26 -22.01 -6.80
CA LEU A 111 -14.04 -22.29 -8.01
C LEU A 111 -14.67 -23.69 -7.98
N ASP A 112 -13.90 -24.72 -7.57
CA ASP A 112 -14.38 -26.09 -7.39
C ASP A 112 -15.52 -26.17 -6.34
N GLU A 113 -15.33 -25.53 -5.17
CA GLU A 113 -16.33 -25.42 -4.09
C GLU A 113 -17.63 -24.74 -4.53
N LEU A 114 -17.53 -23.76 -5.44
CA LEU A 114 -18.67 -23.04 -6.01
C LEU A 114 -19.26 -23.72 -7.27
N GLY A 115 -18.65 -24.81 -7.76
CA GLY A 115 -19.10 -25.56 -8.93
C GLY A 115 -18.77 -24.92 -10.29
N PHE A 116 -17.81 -23.99 -10.35
CA PHE A 116 -17.41 -23.32 -11.60
C PHE A 116 -16.25 -24.04 -12.31
N SER A 117 -16.55 -24.66 -13.46
CA SER A 117 -15.54 -25.29 -14.32
C SER A 117 -14.87 -24.35 -15.33
N THR A 118 -15.43 -23.16 -15.54
CA THR A 118 -14.90 -22.14 -16.47
C THR A 118 -15.12 -20.73 -15.94
N ILE A 119 -14.26 -19.80 -16.34
CA ILE A 119 -14.33 -18.37 -16.01
C ILE A 119 -14.26 -17.55 -17.31
N GLY A 120 -14.90 -16.38 -17.33
CA GLY A 120 -14.82 -15.43 -18.44
C GLY A 120 -13.53 -14.60 -18.44
N GLY A 121 -12.85 -14.50 -17.30
CA GLY A 121 -11.59 -13.79 -17.18
C GLY A 121 -11.01 -13.82 -15.76
N ALA A 122 -9.76 -13.40 -15.62
CA ALA A 122 -9.09 -13.23 -14.33
C ALA A 122 -8.24 -11.94 -14.31
N LEU A 123 -8.14 -11.31 -13.14
CA LEU A 123 -7.34 -10.13 -12.87
C LEU A 123 -6.43 -10.38 -11.65
N LEU A 124 -5.19 -9.89 -11.74
CA LEU A 124 -4.25 -9.78 -10.62
C LEU A 124 -3.57 -8.40 -10.70
N ASP A 125 -3.89 -7.52 -9.76
CA ASP A 125 -3.23 -6.24 -9.51
C ASP A 125 -2.19 -6.45 -8.38
N LEU A 126 -0.93 -6.68 -8.78
CA LEU A 126 0.11 -7.12 -7.85
C LEU A 126 0.75 -5.91 -7.14
N GLY A 127 0.54 -5.83 -5.83
CA GLY A 127 1.15 -4.80 -4.99
C GLY A 127 0.68 -4.83 -3.55
N VAL A 128 0.79 -3.68 -2.88
CA VAL A 128 0.15 -3.41 -1.58
C VAL A 128 -0.95 -2.37 -1.78
N SER A 129 -2.06 -2.50 -1.05
CA SER A 129 -3.13 -1.51 -1.10
C SER A 129 -2.74 -0.20 -0.39
N ALA A 130 -3.36 0.91 -0.77
CA ALA A 130 -3.20 2.18 -0.06
C ALA A 130 -3.55 2.05 1.44
N ARG A 131 -4.61 1.28 1.77
CA ARG A 131 -5.01 0.99 3.16
C ARG A 131 -3.90 0.32 3.97
N GLN A 132 -3.15 -0.62 3.38
CA GLN A 132 -2.01 -1.28 4.03
C GLN A 132 -0.84 -0.31 4.27
N LEU A 133 -0.59 0.65 3.36
CA LEU A 133 0.45 1.67 3.51
C LEU A 133 0.09 2.78 4.50
N GLU A 134 -1.20 3.09 4.61
CA GLU A 134 -1.74 4.13 5.50
C GLU A 134 -1.87 3.63 6.95
N ASN A 135 -2.29 2.38 7.15
CA ASN A 135 -2.37 1.78 8.48
C ASN A 135 -0.98 1.39 8.99
N ALA A 136 -0.43 2.22 9.88
CA ALA A 136 0.90 2.04 10.44
C ALA A 136 1.05 0.70 11.21
N GLU A 137 -0.02 0.24 11.87
CA GLU A 137 -0.05 -1.02 12.63
C GLU A 137 0.18 -2.28 11.77
N ARG A 138 0.09 -2.17 10.43
CA ARG A 138 0.36 -3.27 9.50
C ARG A 138 1.84 -3.37 9.10
N GLY A 139 2.68 -2.40 9.44
CA GLY A 139 4.12 -2.45 9.23
C GLY A 139 4.62 -2.25 7.80
N PHE A 140 3.74 -1.94 6.84
CA PHE A 140 4.12 -1.71 5.43
C PHE A 140 4.73 -0.32 5.18
N SER A 141 4.49 0.65 6.07
CA SER A 141 4.88 2.04 5.86
C SER A 141 6.37 2.29 6.12
N LEU A 142 6.99 3.03 5.22
CA LEU A 142 8.34 3.60 5.39
C LEU A 142 8.33 4.93 6.15
N MET A 143 7.19 5.62 6.21
CA MET A 143 7.06 7.00 6.69
C MET A 143 6.28 7.11 8.00
N ARG A 144 5.44 6.12 8.33
CA ARG A 144 4.72 6.02 9.61
C ARG A 144 5.33 4.88 10.42
N ASN A 145 5.63 5.13 11.70
CA ASN A 145 6.17 4.10 12.57
C ASN A 145 5.08 3.13 12.99
N GLY A 146 5.40 1.84 13.02
CA GLY A 146 4.54 0.77 13.51
C GLY A 146 5.35 -0.52 13.67
N PRO A 147 4.71 -1.61 14.13
CA PRO A 147 5.37 -2.90 14.28
C PRO A 147 5.91 -3.39 12.94
N LEU A 148 7.07 -4.04 12.96
CA LEU A 148 7.71 -4.58 11.77
C LEU A 148 7.06 -5.93 11.38
N ASP A 149 5.79 -5.88 10.96
CA ASP A 149 4.96 -7.04 10.68
C ASP A 149 5.02 -7.45 9.19
N MET A 150 4.43 -6.62 8.32
CA MET A 150 4.32 -6.81 6.86
C MET A 150 3.46 -8.01 6.38
N ARG A 151 2.78 -8.74 7.24
CA ARG A 151 1.83 -9.78 6.79
C ARG A 151 0.59 -9.17 6.16
N MET A 152 0.24 -9.63 4.97
CA MET A 152 -1.08 -9.37 4.39
C MET A 152 -2.16 -10.20 5.10
N ASP A 153 -1.88 -11.49 5.36
CA ASP A 153 -2.73 -12.36 6.15
C ASP A 153 -2.15 -12.53 7.57
N PRO A 154 -2.80 -12.01 8.64
CA PRO A 154 -2.29 -12.12 10.00
C PRO A 154 -2.27 -13.56 10.55
N ARG A 155 -2.81 -14.54 9.79
CA ARG A 155 -2.70 -15.97 10.09
C ARG A 155 -1.32 -16.57 9.73
N ASN A 156 -0.51 -15.89 8.91
CA ASN A 156 0.88 -16.31 8.64
C ASN A 156 1.73 -16.16 9.91
N GLU A 157 2.65 -17.09 10.17
CA GLU A 157 3.51 -17.05 11.36
C GLU A 157 4.74 -16.14 11.18
N LEU A 158 5.30 -16.08 9.97
CA LEU A 158 6.50 -15.32 9.67
C LEU A 158 6.18 -13.81 9.64
N THR A 159 6.99 -13.00 10.32
CA THR A 159 6.91 -11.52 10.26
C THR A 159 8.22 -10.95 9.73
N ALA A 160 8.19 -9.73 9.20
CA ALA A 160 9.40 -9.01 8.80
C ALA A 160 10.37 -8.84 9.99
N ALA A 161 9.86 -8.70 11.23
CA ALA A 161 10.66 -8.70 12.45
C ALA A 161 11.38 -10.03 12.65
N THR A 162 10.72 -11.17 12.47
CA THR A 162 11.35 -12.50 12.52
C THR A 162 12.46 -12.59 11.47
N VAL A 163 12.16 -12.25 10.20
CA VAL A 163 13.12 -12.27 9.10
C VAL A 163 14.38 -11.45 9.43
N VAL A 164 14.25 -10.16 9.77
CA VAL A 164 15.43 -9.31 10.02
C VAL A 164 16.19 -9.69 11.29
N ASN A 165 15.54 -10.27 12.30
CA ASN A 165 16.19 -10.60 13.57
C ASN A 165 16.80 -12.01 13.62
N GLU A 166 16.28 -12.96 12.85
CA GLU A 166 16.66 -14.37 12.96
C GLU A 166 17.47 -14.87 11.77
N TYR A 167 17.16 -14.44 10.53
CA TYR A 167 17.88 -14.90 9.33
C TYR A 167 19.39 -14.61 9.43
N SER A 168 20.22 -15.51 8.90
CA SER A 168 21.66 -15.28 8.80
C SER A 168 21.98 -14.07 7.89
N GLY A 169 23.18 -13.52 8.03
CA GLY A 169 23.64 -12.43 7.16
C GLY A 169 23.70 -12.83 5.67
N GLU A 170 23.86 -14.12 5.37
CA GLU A 170 23.81 -14.66 4.01
C GLU A 170 22.38 -14.71 3.49
N GLN A 171 21.43 -15.28 4.26
CA GLN A 171 20.00 -15.27 3.90
C GLN A 171 19.48 -13.85 3.69
N LEU A 172 19.80 -12.89 4.56
CA LEU A 172 19.44 -11.48 4.37
C LEU A 172 20.10 -10.86 3.13
N THR A 173 21.35 -11.21 2.83
CA THR A 173 22.04 -10.74 1.61
C THR A 173 21.38 -11.28 0.34
N HIS A 174 20.97 -12.55 0.35
CA HIS A 174 20.25 -13.19 -0.76
C HIS A 174 18.87 -12.55 -0.94
N LEU A 175 18.06 -12.48 0.13
CA LEU A 175 16.75 -11.86 0.15
C LEU A 175 16.73 -10.44 -0.46
N PHE A 176 17.59 -9.54 0.05
CA PHE A 176 17.61 -8.16 -0.42
C PHE A 176 18.13 -8.04 -1.86
N ARG A 177 18.97 -8.98 -2.33
CA ARG A 177 19.45 -9.02 -3.71
C ARG A 177 18.37 -9.53 -4.67
N GLU A 178 17.82 -10.71 -4.42
CA GLU A 178 16.94 -11.37 -5.39
C GLU A 178 15.52 -10.79 -5.40
N LEU A 179 14.95 -10.45 -4.23
CA LEU A 179 13.58 -9.90 -4.15
C LEU A 179 13.55 -8.37 -4.08
N GLY A 180 14.64 -7.75 -3.61
CA GLY A 180 14.74 -6.29 -3.49
C GLY A 180 15.48 -5.61 -4.65
N GLU A 181 16.29 -6.35 -5.42
CA GLU A 181 17.25 -5.83 -6.40
C GLU A 181 18.25 -4.81 -5.79
N GLU A 182 18.54 -4.91 -4.50
CA GLU A 182 19.28 -3.90 -3.72
C GLU A 182 20.82 -4.05 -3.92
N PRO A 183 21.51 -3.09 -4.59
CA PRO A 183 22.94 -3.22 -4.86
C PRO A 183 23.81 -3.25 -3.59
N ALA A 184 23.35 -2.62 -2.51
CA ALA A 184 24.04 -2.61 -1.22
C ALA A 184 23.63 -3.78 -0.29
N ALA A 185 22.92 -4.81 -0.77
CA ALA A 185 22.36 -5.91 0.02
C ALA A 185 23.31 -6.46 1.09
N ARG A 186 24.57 -6.77 0.71
CA ARG A 186 25.58 -7.32 1.64
C ARG A 186 25.99 -6.33 2.75
N ARG A 187 26.05 -5.03 2.44
CA ARG A 187 26.36 -3.96 3.40
C ARG A 187 25.21 -3.75 4.39
N ILE A 188 23.98 -3.77 3.88
CA ILE A 188 22.75 -3.64 4.67
C ILE A 188 22.57 -4.84 5.60
N ALA A 189 22.65 -6.08 5.07
CA ALA A 189 22.55 -7.30 5.86
C ALA A 189 23.60 -7.35 6.98
N SER A 190 24.86 -6.98 6.67
CA SER A 190 25.93 -6.88 7.67
C SER A 190 25.63 -5.84 8.75
N LEU A 191 25.03 -4.70 8.41
CA LEU A 191 24.62 -3.68 9.38
C LEU A 191 23.47 -4.18 10.27
N ILE A 192 22.44 -4.80 9.70
CA ILE A 192 21.30 -5.35 10.45
C ILE A 192 21.78 -6.42 11.44
N VAL A 193 22.59 -7.39 10.99
CA VAL A 193 23.17 -8.44 11.84
C VAL A 193 24.07 -7.86 12.95
N LYS A 194 24.75 -6.74 12.70
CA LYS A 194 25.52 -6.03 13.75
C LYS A 194 24.60 -5.35 14.75
N MET A 195 23.60 -4.59 14.30
CA MET A 195 22.73 -3.77 15.16
C MET A 195 21.79 -4.62 16.02
N ARG A 196 21.20 -5.69 15.47
CA ARG A 196 20.24 -6.54 16.18
C ARG A 196 20.80 -7.23 17.43
N LYS A 197 22.13 -7.36 17.54
CA LYS A 197 22.82 -7.89 18.73
C LYS A 197 22.70 -6.99 19.96
N THR A 198 22.49 -5.68 19.74
CA THR A 198 22.33 -4.69 20.82
C THR A 198 20.87 -4.27 20.97
N SER A 199 20.15 -4.10 19.86
CA SER A 199 18.72 -3.78 19.88
C SER A 199 18.02 -4.44 18.68
N PRO A 200 17.19 -5.47 18.89
CA PRO A 200 16.40 -6.10 17.84
C PRO A 200 15.44 -5.11 17.15
N PHE A 201 15.25 -5.27 15.85
CA PHE A 201 14.34 -4.42 15.07
C PHE A 201 12.90 -4.87 15.29
N ARG A 202 12.12 -4.08 16.03
CA ARG A 202 10.69 -4.35 16.31
C ARG A 202 9.73 -3.47 15.50
N GLU A 203 10.23 -2.38 14.93
CA GLU A 203 9.45 -1.32 14.31
C GLU A 203 10.03 -0.89 12.96
N THR A 204 9.20 -0.26 12.12
CA THR A 204 9.56 0.14 10.75
C THR A 204 10.61 1.25 10.69
N LEU A 205 10.45 2.36 11.42
CA LEU A 205 11.39 3.48 11.31
C LEU A 205 12.80 3.17 11.82
N PRO A 206 13.03 2.43 12.93
CA PRO A 206 14.37 2.02 13.33
C PRO A 206 15.12 1.22 12.26
N LEU A 207 14.41 0.36 11.50
CA LEU A 207 14.99 -0.36 10.37
C LEU A 207 15.28 0.58 9.19
N ALA A 208 14.31 1.44 8.83
CA ALA A 208 14.46 2.41 7.77
C ALA A 208 15.69 3.32 8.00
N HIS A 209 15.79 3.95 9.17
CA HIS A 209 16.91 4.81 9.57
C HIS A 209 18.26 4.06 9.66
N ALA A 210 18.26 2.74 9.85
CA ALA A 210 19.48 1.95 9.78
C ALA A 210 19.98 1.83 8.32
N ILE A 211 19.07 1.57 7.38
CA ILE A 211 19.39 1.42 5.95
C ILE A 211 19.87 2.74 5.34
N GLU A 212 19.28 3.88 5.72
CA GLU A 212 19.71 5.22 5.28
C GLU A 212 21.18 5.56 5.62
N LYS A 213 21.77 4.91 6.62
CA LYS A 213 23.21 5.06 6.95
C LYS A 213 24.13 4.33 5.95
N VAL A 214 23.58 3.51 5.07
CA VAL A 214 24.30 2.66 4.11
C VAL A 214 24.04 3.10 2.67
N VAL A 215 22.79 3.49 2.38
CA VAL A 215 22.28 3.85 1.05
C VAL A 215 21.85 5.30 1.05
N SER A 216 22.42 6.10 0.14
CA SER A 216 22.03 7.49 -0.06
C SER A 216 20.70 7.61 -0.80
N ARG A 217 19.99 8.73 -0.60
CA ARG A 217 18.74 9.01 -1.30
C ARG A 217 18.99 9.29 -2.78
N HIS A 218 18.33 8.52 -3.65
CA HIS A 218 18.39 8.70 -5.10
C HIS A 218 17.03 9.22 -5.62
N GLY A 219 17.00 10.52 -5.94
CA GLY A 219 15.78 11.20 -6.38
C GLY A 219 14.66 11.14 -5.33
N ARG A 220 13.43 10.83 -5.76
CA ARG A 220 12.26 10.79 -4.87
C ARG A 220 12.16 9.50 -4.04
N ARG A 221 12.76 8.38 -4.49
CA ARG A 221 12.67 7.06 -3.83
C ARG A 221 13.34 7.11 -2.45
N HIS A 222 12.74 6.43 -1.47
CA HIS A 222 13.31 6.30 -0.14
C HIS A 222 14.41 5.21 -0.15
N PRO A 223 15.56 5.40 0.54
CA PRO A 223 16.66 4.42 0.51
C PRO A 223 16.22 3.00 0.90
N ALA A 224 15.37 2.86 1.92
CA ALA A 224 14.88 1.56 2.38
C ALA A 224 13.80 0.90 1.50
N THR A 225 13.37 1.51 0.38
CA THR A 225 12.26 0.95 -0.44
C THR A 225 12.53 -0.46 -0.97
N GLN A 226 13.76 -0.75 -1.41
CA GLN A 226 14.12 -2.07 -1.95
C GLN A 226 14.14 -3.16 -0.88
N VAL A 227 14.69 -2.83 0.30
CA VAL A 227 14.70 -3.74 1.46
C VAL A 227 13.28 -4.03 1.95
N PHE A 228 12.43 -3.00 2.06
CA PHE A 228 11.03 -3.18 2.44
C PHE A 228 10.22 -3.90 1.35
N GLN A 229 10.60 -3.80 0.07
CA GLN A 229 10.01 -4.64 -0.98
C GLN A 229 10.37 -6.11 -0.80
N ALA A 230 11.65 -6.42 -0.58
CA ALA A 230 12.10 -7.79 -0.33
C ALA A 230 11.38 -8.41 0.89
N LEU A 231 11.33 -7.69 2.02
CA LEU A 231 10.68 -8.15 3.24
C LEU A 231 9.18 -8.43 3.07
N ARG A 232 8.46 -7.61 2.27
CA ARG A 232 7.04 -7.83 1.94
C ARG A 232 6.77 -9.00 0.99
N MET A 233 7.80 -9.50 0.29
CA MET A 233 7.69 -10.63 -0.62
C MET A 233 8.09 -11.96 0.03
N GLU A 234 8.88 -11.90 1.11
CA GLU A 234 9.30 -13.05 1.93
C GLU A 234 8.21 -13.50 2.93
N VAL A 235 7.31 -12.59 3.31
CA VAL A 235 6.32 -12.69 4.41
C VAL A 235 4.90 -13.00 3.91
#